data_AF-A0A965LEF9-F1
#
_entry.id   AF-A0A965LEF9-F1
#
_cell.length_a   1.000
_cell.length_b   1.000
_cell.length_c   1.000
_cell.angle_alpha   90.00
_cell.angle_beta   90.00
_cell.angle_gamma   90.00
#
_symmetry.space_group_name_H-M   'P 1'
#
loop_
_entity.id
_entity.type
_entity.pdbx_description
1 polymer ?
#
loop_
_entity_poly.entity_id
_entity_poly.type
_entity_poly.pdbx_seq_one_letter_code
_entity_poly.pdbx_strand_id
1 'polypeptide(L)'
;MSNSPKTLFDKVWDSHVVRQITDGPDVFFIDRHFIHEVTSPVAFLGLEQRGVSVLFPEKTFATADHNTPTINQHLPVEDPLSANQLLQLEKNTSKYGISHWGLGNPKNGIVHVVGPENGITLPGMTIVCGDSHTSTHGAFGAIAFGIGTSEVEMVLSSQCIMQPKPLKMRINVNGQSGKGVTPKDVALYIISKLSTSGATGYFVEYAGDVFENMSMEGRMTVCNLSIEMGARGGMIAPDQTTFDYINGRELAPKGADWDKQLAYWKTLKTDAGSDFDKEITFLASDIEPMITYGTNPGMGMGISRNIPQAKDLEGGASSYAKSLDYMGFEENDSM
;
A
#
# COMPACT_ATOMS: atom_id res chain seq x y z
N MET A 1 28.81 3.41 16.70
CA MET A 1 27.47 2.85 16.42
C MET A 1 27.66 1.35 16.31
N SER A 2 26.94 0.54 17.09
CA SER A 2 27.01 -0.90 16.92
C SER A 2 26.53 -1.22 15.50
N ASN A 3 27.37 -1.88 14.72
CA ASN A 3 27.15 -2.19 13.31
C ASN A 3 26.19 -3.40 13.20
N SER A 4 25.06 -3.35 13.91
CA SER A 4 24.07 -4.41 13.92
C SER A 4 23.36 -4.43 12.56
N PRO A 5 23.23 -5.60 11.91
CA PRO A 5 22.48 -5.74 10.66
C PRO A 5 21.08 -5.16 10.79
N LYS A 6 20.64 -4.39 9.79
CA LYS A 6 19.30 -3.81 9.76
C LYS A 6 18.47 -4.33 8.59
N THR A 7 17.19 -4.58 8.88
CA THR A 7 16.18 -4.80 7.84
C THR A 7 15.97 -3.53 7.02
N LEU A 8 15.44 -3.66 5.80
CA LEU A 8 15.01 -2.53 5.00
C LEU A 8 13.98 -1.69 5.77
N PHE A 9 13.04 -2.37 6.43
CA PHE A 9 12.06 -1.72 7.30
C PHE A 9 12.74 -0.88 8.40
N ASP A 10 13.72 -1.42 9.12
CA ASP A 10 14.43 -0.69 10.18
C ASP A 10 15.20 0.51 9.61
N LYS A 11 15.83 0.36 8.45
CA LYS A 11 16.56 1.46 7.79
C LYS A 11 15.65 2.64 7.48
N VAL A 12 14.47 2.37 6.91
CA VAL A 12 13.50 3.42 6.57
C VAL A 12 12.80 3.93 7.82
N TRP A 13 12.37 3.07 8.74
CA TRP A 13 11.68 3.51 9.96
C TRP A 13 12.58 4.43 10.81
N ASP A 14 13.78 3.94 11.16
CA ASP A 14 14.65 4.63 12.09
C ASP A 14 15.11 6.00 11.56
N SER A 15 15.19 6.21 10.25
CA SER A 15 15.56 7.50 9.66
C SER A 15 14.45 8.55 9.71
N HIS A 16 13.21 8.14 9.99
CA HIS A 16 12.02 9.01 10.01
C HIS A 16 11.43 9.20 11.41
N VAL A 17 12.01 8.56 12.44
CA VAL A 17 11.64 8.83 13.83
C VAL A 17 12.16 10.21 14.24
N VAL A 18 11.23 11.13 14.48
CA VAL A 18 11.52 12.49 14.99
C VAL A 18 11.72 12.46 16.50
N ARG A 19 10.93 11.65 17.20
CA ARG A 19 10.98 11.51 18.65
C ARG A 19 10.48 10.14 19.07
N GLN A 20 11.24 9.48 19.92
CA GLN A 20 10.80 8.27 20.61
C GLN A 20 10.08 8.64 21.90
N ILE A 21 8.93 8.00 22.15
CA ILE A 21 8.19 8.13 23.41
C ILE A 21 8.42 6.85 24.21
N THR A 22 8.98 6.98 25.41
CA THR A 22 9.16 5.84 26.32
C THR A 22 7.82 5.15 26.58
N ASP A 23 7.76 3.84 26.35
CA ASP A 23 6.54 3.02 26.48
C ASP A 23 5.36 3.48 25.61
N GLY A 24 5.64 4.21 24.52
CA GLY A 24 4.64 4.79 23.63
C GLY A 24 5.00 4.68 22.15
N PRO A 25 4.14 5.21 21.26
CA PRO A 25 4.40 5.25 19.84
C PRO A 25 5.54 6.21 19.48
N ASP A 26 6.23 5.95 18.37
CA ASP A 26 7.19 6.89 17.80
C ASP A 26 6.45 8.05 17.13
N VAL A 27 6.99 9.26 17.26
CA VAL A 27 6.60 10.39 16.41
C VAL A 27 7.34 10.25 15.09
N PHE A 28 6.58 9.95 14.04
CA PHE A 28 7.05 9.51 12.75
C PHE A 28 6.81 10.59 11.69
N PHE A 29 7.87 11.04 11.04
CA PHE A 29 7.79 12.02 9.95
C PHE A 29 7.24 11.37 8.67
N ILE A 30 6.43 12.12 7.91
CA ILE A 30 5.83 11.68 6.65
C ILE A 30 6.42 12.44 5.46
N ASP A 31 7.00 11.74 4.49
CA ASP A 31 7.56 12.36 3.29
C ASP A 31 6.52 12.81 2.30
N ARG A 32 5.49 11.97 2.09
CA ARG A 32 4.40 12.21 1.14
C ARG A 32 3.06 11.86 1.75
N HIS A 33 2.12 12.75 1.54
CA HIS A 33 0.74 12.57 1.96
C HIS A 33 -0.15 12.61 0.72
N PHE A 34 -0.87 11.52 0.48
CA PHE A 34 -1.93 11.51 -0.52
C PHE A 34 -3.27 11.76 0.15
N ILE A 35 -4.15 12.48 -0.53
CA ILE A 35 -5.52 12.71 -0.08
C ILE A 35 -6.51 12.55 -1.23
N HIS A 36 -7.74 12.21 -0.87
CA HIS A 36 -8.87 12.07 -1.76
C HIS A 36 -10.12 12.66 -1.08
N GLU A 37 -11.20 12.77 -1.83
CA GLU A 37 -12.42 13.49 -1.47
C GLU A 37 -13.24 12.86 -0.33
N VAL A 38 -13.01 11.59 0.01
CA VAL A 38 -13.83 10.88 1.00
C VAL A 38 -13.38 11.19 2.42
N THR A 39 -12.08 11.08 2.70
CA THR A 39 -11.54 11.12 4.07
C THR A 39 -10.99 12.48 4.48
N SER A 40 -10.52 13.28 3.51
CA SER A 40 -9.85 14.56 3.79
C SER A 40 -10.76 15.72 4.22
N PRO A 41 -12.04 15.84 3.81
CA PRO A 41 -12.85 17.01 4.18
C PRO A 41 -12.95 17.25 5.68
N VAL A 42 -13.12 16.18 6.46
CA VAL A 42 -13.24 16.25 7.93
C VAL A 42 -11.92 16.70 8.58
N ALA A 43 -10.78 16.28 8.04
CA ALA A 43 -9.47 16.71 8.54
C ALA A 43 -9.26 18.22 8.35
N PHE A 44 -9.65 18.78 7.19
CA PHE A 44 -9.57 20.22 6.96
C PHE A 44 -10.49 21.03 7.88
N LEU A 45 -11.69 20.54 8.16
CA LEU A 45 -12.59 21.17 9.15
C LEU A 45 -11.93 21.22 10.54
N GLY A 46 -11.22 20.17 10.95
CA GLY A 46 -10.44 20.15 12.20
C GLY A 46 -9.35 21.21 12.23
N LEU A 47 -8.61 21.41 11.12
CA LEU A 47 -7.63 22.50 11.01
C LEU A 47 -8.27 23.87 11.19
N GLU A 48 -9.39 24.12 10.51
CA GLU A 48 -10.12 25.40 10.58
C GLU A 48 -10.61 25.70 12.00
N GLN A 49 -11.22 24.71 12.67
CA GLN A 49 -11.73 24.87 14.04
C GLN A 49 -10.62 25.19 15.05
N ARG A 50 -9.43 24.62 14.85
CA ARG A 50 -8.25 24.89 15.70
C ARG A 50 -7.50 26.16 15.30
N GLY A 51 -7.86 26.79 14.18
CA GLY A 51 -7.17 27.97 13.66
C GLY A 51 -5.73 27.70 13.20
N VAL A 52 -5.45 26.48 12.72
CA VAL A 52 -4.11 26.09 12.21
C VAL A 52 -4.13 25.91 10.69
N SER A 53 -2.98 26.10 10.05
CA SER A 53 -2.80 25.91 8.61
C SER A 53 -2.20 24.53 8.29
N VAL A 54 -2.21 24.16 7.01
CA VAL A 54 -1.40 23.05 6.48
C VAL A 54 0.08 23.44 6.54
N LEU A 55 0.93 22.58 7.11
CA LEU A 55 2.34 22.88 7.38
C LEU A 55 3.21 22.78 6.12
N PHE A 56 3.08 21.70 5.35
CA PHE A 56 3.83 21.48 4.10
C PHE A 56 2.89 21.08 2.95
N PRO A 57 2.16 22.04 2.35
CA PRO A 57 1.24 21.74 1.26
C PRO A 57 1.93 21.10 0.05
N GLU A 58 3.22 21.38 -0.17
CA GLU A 58 4.03 20.82 -1.26
C GLU A 58 4.38 19.33 -1.09
N LYS A 59 4.16 18.76 0.11
CA LYS A 59 4.28 17.33 0.40
C LYS A 59 2.94 16.58 0.30
N THR A 60 1.85 17.31 0.07
CA THR A 60 0.50 16.76 -0.03
C THR A 60 0.01 16.76 -1.49
N PHE A 61 -0.58 15.65 -1.93
CA PHE A 61 -1.06 15.46 -3.29
C PHE A 61 -2.50 14.96 -3.27
N ALA A 62 -3.39 15.67 -3.92
CA ALA A 62 -4.81 15.33 -4.00
C ALA A 62 -5.17 14.80 -5.40
N THR A 63 -5.94 13.72 -5.43
CA THR A 63 -6.63 13.24 -6.65
C THR A 63 -8.08 12.95 -6.33
N ALA A 64 -8.95 13.06 -7.33
CA ALA A 64 -10.35 12.66 -7.24
C ALA A 64 -10.54 11.26 -7.83
N ASP A 65 -10.81 10.24 -7.03
CA ASP A 65 -10.79 8.86 -7.53
C ASP A 65 -11.86 7.91 -6.97
N HIS A 66 -12.51 8.20 -5.85
CA HIS A 66 -13.53 7.32 -5.23
C HIS A 66 -14.96 7.65 -5.71
N ASN A 67 -15.25 8.93 -5.89
CA ASN A 67 -16.54 9.51 -6.27
C ASN A 67 -16.55 9.98 -7.74
N THR A 68 -15.53 9.57 -8.50
CA THR A 68 -15.41 9.84 -9.93
C THR A 68 -16.33 8.89 -10.70
N PRO A 69 -17.31 9.39 -11.48
CA PRO A 69 -18.19 8.53 -12.27
C PRO A 69 -17.40 7.65 -13.26
N THR A 70 -17.81 6.40 -13.44
CA THR A 70 -17.16 5.53 -14.44
C THR A 70 -17.50 5.93 -15.88
N ILE A 71 -18.71 6.44 -16.08
CA ILE A 71 -19.23 6.91 -17.38
C ILE A 71 -19.55 8.39 -17.31
N ASN A 72 -19.53 9.07 -18.45
CA ASN A 72 -19.95 10.47 -18.58
C ASN A 72 -19.19 11.47 -17.66
N GLN A 73 -17.91 11.24 -17.39
CA GLN A 73 -17.07 12.12 -16.54
C GLN A 73 -16.98 13.59 -17.02
N HIS A 74 -17.36 13.87 -18.27
CA HIS A 74 -17.44 15.22 -18.82
C HIS A 74 -18.71 15.99 -18.41
N LEU A 75 -19.68 15.31 -17.80
CA LEU A 75 -20.91 15.89 -17.26
C LEU A 75 -20.76 16.16 -15.76
N PRO A 76 -21.60 17.04 -15.18
CA PRO A 76 -21.69 17.18 -13.73
C PRO A 76 -22.00 15.84 -13.05
N VAL A 77 -21.38 15.61 -11.88
CA VAL A 77 -21.65 14.42 -11.06
C VAL A 77 -23.09 14.48 -10.55
N GLU A 78 -23.90 13.47 -10.90
CA GLU A 78 -25.33 13.45 -10.59
C GLU A 78 -25.62 13.25 -9.10
N ASP A 79 -24.83 12.40 -8.43
CA ASP A 79 -24.99 12.16 -7.00
C ASP A 79 -24.55 13.41 -6.20
N PRO A 80 -25.45 14.06 -5.45
CA PRO A 80 -25.14 15.31 -4.77
C PRO A 80 -24.07 15.17 -3.68
N LEU A 81 -23.98 14.01 -3.02
CA LEU A 81 -22.97 13.76 -1.99
C LEU A 81 -21.57 13.69 -2.61
N SER A 82 -21.43 12.89 -3.67
CA SER A 82 -20.22 12.76 -4.47
C SER A 82 -19.77 14.11 -5.04
N ALA A 83 -20.70 14.88 -5.62
CA ALA A 83 -20.42 16.22 -6.14
C ALA A 83 -19.93 17.18 -5.04
N ASN A 84 -20.52 17.12 -3.84
CA ASN A 84 -20.11 17.95 -2.71
C ASN A 84 -18.71 17.60 -2.22
N GLN A 85 -18.39 16.32 -2.09
CA GLN A 85 -17.07 15.86 -1.64
C GLN A 85 -15.97 16.29 -2.62
N LEU A 86 -16.21 16.14 -3.93
CA LEU A 86 -15.28 16.60 -4.97
C LEU A 86 -15.07 18.13 -4.92
N LEU A 87 -16.15 18.89 -4.81
CA LEU A 87 -16.07 20.35 -4.66
C LEU A 87 -15.32 20.76 -3.38
N GLN A 88 -15.53 20.03 -2.29
CA GLN A 88 -14.86 20.33 -1.03
C GLN A 88 -13.36 20.02 -1.10
N LEU A 89 -12.96 18.94 -1.77
CA LEU A 89 -11.56 18.65 -2.06
C LEU A 89 -10.92 19.82 -2.82
N GLU A 90 -11.53 20.25 -3.93
CA GLU A 90 -11.03 21.36 -4.75
C GLU A 90 -10.88 22.66 -3.95
N LYS A 91 -11.89 23.02 -3.15
CA LYS A 91 -11.86 24.22 -2.31
C LYS A 91 -10.73 24.16 -1.29
N ASN A 92 -10.59 23.03 -0.60
CA ASN A 92 -9.55 22.83 0.41
C ASN A 92 -8.16 22.89 -0.23
N THR A 93 -7.96 22.19 -1.34
CA THR A 93 -6.65 22.17 -2.01
C THR A 93 -6.27 23.55 -2.54
N SER A 94 -7.22 24.29 -3.11
CA SER A 94 -7.01 25.66 -3.58
C SER A 94 -6.67 26.62 -2.43
N LYS A 95 -7.42 26.52 -1.31
CA LYS A 95 -7.19 27.34 -0.11
C LYS A 95 -5.78 27.16 0.48
N TYR A 96 -5.27 25.94 0.51
CA TYR A 96 -3.99 25.62 1.16
C TYR A 96 -2.83 25.47 0.18
N GLY A 97 -3.04 25.65 -1.12
CA GLY A 97 -1.98 25.52 -2.14
C GLY A 97 -1.49 24.08 -2.36
N ILE A 98 -2.38 23.09 -2.19
CA ILE A 98 -2.09 21.67 -2.38
C ILE A 98 -2.28 21.30 -3.85
N SER A 99 -1.39 20.46 -4.40
CA SER A 99 -1.54 19.92 -5.76
C SER A 99 -2.84 19.13 -5.89
N HIS A 100 -3.67 19.43 -6.88
CA HIS A 100 -4.96 18.78 -7.10
C HIS A 100 -5.13 18.29 -8.54
N TRP A 101 -5.33 16.98 -8.69
CA TRP A 101 -5.63 16.30 -9.95
C TRP A 101 -7.08 15.80 -9.94
N GLY A 102 -8.01 16.74 -10.02
CA GLY A 102 -9.45 16.46 -10.08
C GLY A 102 -9.93 16.01 -11.47
N LEU A 103 -11.25 15.78 -11.59
CA LEU A 103 -11.90 15.39 -12.85
C LEU A 103 -11.49 16.27 -14.04
N GLY A 104 -11.14 15.64 -15.15
CA GLY A 104 -10.71 16.31 -16.39
C GLY A 104 -9.23 16.72 -16.40
N ASN A 105 -8.49 16.59 -15.30
CA ASN A 105 -7.04 16.71 -15.31
C ASN A 105 -6.41 15.48 -15.98
N PRO A 106 -5.43 15.64 -16.90
CA PRO A 106 -4.77 14.50 -17.55
C PRO A 106 -3.99 13.57 -16.59
N LYS A 107 -3.70 14.03 -15.36
CA LYS A 107 -3.06 13.25 -14.29
C LYS A 107 -4.05 12.69 -13.26
N ASN A 108 -5.35 12.90 -13.47
CA ASN A 108 -6.37 12.30 -12.62
C ASN A 108 -6.39 10.77 -12.78
N GLY A 109 -6.55 10.07 -11.68
CA GLY A 109 -6.55 8.62 -11.63
C GLY A 109 -6.50 8.10 -10.20
N ILE A 110 -6.44 6.78 -10.06
CA ILE A 110 -6.38 6.08 -8.77
C ILE A 110 -5.16 6.55 -7.98
N VAL A 111 -5.37 6.96 -6.73
CA VAL A 111 -4.36 7.60 -5.88
C VAL A 111 -3.04 6.84 -5.79
N HIS A 112 -3.10 5.51 -5.71
CA HIS A 112 -1.91 4.64 -5.61
C HIS A 112 -1.20 4.36 -6.93
N VAL A 113 -1.78 4.80 -8.05
CA VAL A 113 -1.22 4.68 -9.40
C VAL A 113 -0.59 6.01 -9.82
N VAL A 114 -1.30 7.12 -9.62
CA VAL A 114 -0.84 8.45 -10.04
C VAL A 114 0.43 8.89 -9.32
N GLY A 115 0.63 8.47 -8.07
CA GLY A 115 1.86 8.75 -7.32
C GLY A 115 3.12 8.19 -8.00
N PRO A 116 3.20 6.86 -8.20
CA PRO A 116 4.27 6.21 -8.96
C PRO A 116 4.44 6.75 -10.38
N GLU A 117 3.35 6.88 -11.15
CA GLU A 117 3.41 7.30 -12.56
C GLU A 117 4.03 8.68 -12.76
N ASN A 118 3.89 9.56 -11.77
CA ASN A 118 4.42 10.92 -11.82
C ASN A 118 5.75 11.10 -11.08
N GLY A 119 6.29 10.04 -10.45
CA GLY A 119 7.55 10.11 -9.69
C GLY A 119 7.42 10.73 -8.30
N ILE A 120 6.22 10.72 -7.70
CA ILE A 120 5.99 11.18 -6.32
C ILE A 120 6.45 10.12 -5.32
N THR A 121 6.24 8.84 -5.67
CA THR A 121 6.64 7.70 -4.86
C THR A 121 8.10 7.35 -5.15
N LEU A 122 8.96 7.50 -4.14
CA LEU A 122 10.39 7.22 -4.26
C LEU A 122 10.86 6.26 -3.16
N PRO A 123 11.96 5.51 -3.38
CA PRO A 123 12.48 4.59 -2.40
C PRO A 123 12.90 5.23 -1.08
N GLY A 124 12.64 4.51 0.01
CA GLY A 124 13.00 4.92 1.36
C GLY A 124 12.15 6.04 1.93
N MET A 125 10.99 6.34 1.33
CA MET A 125 10.03 7.30 1.85
C MET A 125 9.08 6.70 2.87
N THR A 126 8.44 7.59 3.61
CA THR A 126 7.25 7.36 4.43
C THR A 126 6.02 7.98 3.74
N ILE A 127 5.01 7.17 3.44
CA ILE A 127 3.88 7.57 2.59
C ILE A 127 2.56 7.17 3.24
N VAL A 128 1.63 8.11 3.37
CA VAL A 128 0.32 7.85 3.98
C VAL A 128 -0.80 8.43 3.15
N CYS A 129 -1.99 7.82 3.25
CA CYS A 129 -3.25 8.29 2.68
C CYS A 129 -4.39 7.86 3.58
N GLY A 130 -5.55 8.51 3.47
CA GLY A 130 -6.80 8.03 4.06
C GLY A 130 -7.36 6.73 3.45
N ASP A 131 -6.56 6.00 2.68
CA ASP A 131 -6.91 4.78 1.96
C ASP A 131 -6.06 3.59 2.46
N SER A 132 -6.70 2.44 2.66
CA SER A 132 -6.03 1.23 3.17
C SER A 132 -4.89 0.74 2.26
N HIS A 133 -5.09 0.78 0.95
CA HIS A 133 -4.20 0.20 -0.06
C HIS A 133 -3.00 1.09 -0.39
N THR A 134 -2.74 2.11 0.44
CA THR A 134 -1.48 2.88 0.44
C THR A 134 -0.24 1.99 0.53
N SER A 135 -0.38 0.78 1.08
CA SER A 135 0.62 -0.29 1.03
C SER A 135 1.23 -0.50 -0.37
N THR A 136 0.50 -0.22 -1.45
CA THR A 136 0.97 -0.29 -2.85
C THR A 136 2.33 0.39 -3.04
N HIS A 137 2.54 1.55 -2.41
CA HIS A 137 3.77 2.33 -2.58
C HIS A 137 5.00 1.64 -1.97
N GLY A 138 4.83 0.66 -1.09
CA GLY A 138 5.95 -0.09 -0.54
C GLY A 138 6.66 -0.98 -1.57
N ALA A 139 6.08 -1.20 -2.76
CA ALA A 139 6.77 -1.78 -3.92
C ALA A 139 8.07 -1.05 -4.29
N PHE A 140 8.22 0.20 -3.87
CA PHE A 140 9.40 1.04 -4.07
C PHE A 140 10.40 0.97 -2.90
N GLY A 141 10.16 0.13 -1.88
CA GLY A 141 10.92 0.12 -0.64
C GLY A 141 10.59 1.30 0.28
N ALA A 142 9.36 1.80 0.19
CA ALA A 142 8.80 2.80 1.08
C ALA A 142 8.03 2.14 2.24
N ILE A 143 7.98 2.81 3.39
CA ILE A 143 7.01 2.48 4.43
C ILE A 143 5.73 3.23 4.10
N ALA A 144 4.73 2.49 3.61
CA ALA A 144 3.48 3.07 3.13
C ALA A 144 2.27 2.35 3.70
N PHE A 145 1.32 3.10 4.25
CA PHE A 145 0.14 2.54 4.93
C PHE A 145 -1.00 3.54 5.04
N GLY A 146 -2.22 3.01 5.12
CA GLY A 146 -3.43 3.80 5.31
C GLY A 146 -3.55 4.35 6.72
N ILE A 147 -4.10 5.55 6.84
CA ILE A 147 -4.29 6.26 8.10
C ILE A 147 -5.74 6.73 8.28
N GLY A 148 -6.17 6.93 9.51
CA GLY A 148 -7.49 7.46 9.82
C GLY A 148 -7.61 8.98 9.60
N THR A 149 -8.83 9.50 9.55
CA THR A 149 -9.09 10.95 9.40
C THR A 149 -8.37 11.82 10.43
N SER A 150 -8.30 11.39 11.69
CA SER A 150 -7.56 12.14 12.73
C SER A 150 -6.05 12.20 12.43
N GLU A 151 -5.48 11.16 11.85
CA GLU A 151 -4.07 11.13 11.45
C GLU A 151 -3.85 11.96 10.19
N VAL A 152 -4.80 11.99 9.24
CA VAL A 152 -4.77 12.92 8.10
C VAL A 152 -4.64 14.36 8.60
N GLU A 153 -5.41 14.74 9.62
CA GLU A 153 -5.30 16.05 10.27
C GLU A 153 -3.93 16.27 10.94
N MET A 154 -3.37 15.24 11.59
CA MET A 154 -2.01 15.30 12.18
C MET A 154 -0.95 15.54 11.11
N VAL A 155 -1.00 14.83 9.98
CA VAL A 155 -0.07 15.03 8.86
C VAL A 155 -0.21 16.43 8.30
N LEU A 156 -1.44 16.90 8.02
CA LEU A 156 -1.64 18.25 7.49
C LEU A 156 -1.12 19.33 8.45
N SER A 157 -1.30 19.18 9.76
CA SER A 157 -0.91 20.20 10.75
C SER A 157 0.54 20.14 11.20
N SER A 158 1.20 18.98 11.12
CA SER A 158 2.53 18.76 11.72
C SER A 158 3.52 17.96 10.87
N GLN A 159 3.07 17.35 9.77
CA GLN A 159 3.81 16.39 8.94
C GLN A 159 4.27 15.13 9.69
N CYS A 160 3.74 14.92 10.89
CA CYS A 160 4.09 13.79 11.73
C CYS A 160 2.82 13.09 12.20
N ILE A 161 2.97 11.80 12.50
CA ILE A 161 1.95 10.98 13.15
C ILE A 161 2.59 10.18 14.28
N MET A 162 1.77 9.68 15.21
CA MET A 162 2.24 8.78 16.25
C MET A 162 1.94 7.34 15.84
N GLN A 163 2.97 6.52 15.68
CA GLN A 163 2.82 5.13 15.28
C GLN A 163 3.59 4.17 16.19
N PRO A 164 2.97 3.07 16.68
CA PRO A 164 3.73 1.98 17.26
C PRO A 164 4.53 1.31 16.13
N LYS A 165 5.81 1.01 16.38
CA LYS A 165 6.65 0.29 15.42
C LYS A 165 6.11 -1.14 15.23
N PRO A 166 5.63 -1.52 14.02
CA PRO A 166 5.16 -2.87 13.75
C PRO A 166 6.27 -3.92 13.90
N LEU A 167 5.85 -5.17 14.11
CA LEU A 167 6.75 -6.32 14.00
C LEU A 167 7.16 -6.54 12.53
N LYS A 168 8.28 -7.20 12.29
CA LYS A 168 8.83 -7.44 10.96
C LYS A 168 8.54 -8.86 10.53
N MET A 169 7.86 -9.02 9.40
CA MET A 169 7.66 -10.32 8.77
C MET A 169 8.42 -10.36 7.45
N ARG A 170 9.09 -11.47 7.13
CA ARG A 170 9.58 -11.73 5.78
C ARG A 170 8.78 -12.85 5.12
N ILE A 171 8.39 -12.62 3.87
CA ILE A 171 7.82 -13.65 2.99
C ILE A 171 8.75 -13.86 1.82
N ASN A 172 9.38 -15.03 1.79
CA ASN A 172 10.26 -15.47 0.72
C ASN A 172 9.48 -16.28 -0.31
N VAL A 173 9.61 -15.94 -1.60
CA VAL A 173 9.10 -16.78 -2.70
C VAL A 173 10.20 -16.98 -3.72
N ASN A 174 10.61 -18.23 -3.92
CA ASN A 174 11.72 -18.57 -4.80
C ASN A 174 11.35 -19.64 -5.84
N GLY A 175 12.04 -19.63 -6.98
CA GLY A 175 11.92 -20.60 -8.05
C GLY A 175 11.15 -20.09 -9.27
N GLN A 176 10.84 -21.00 -10.20
CA GLN A 176 10.13 -20.65 -11.43
C GLN A 176 8.62 -20.84 -11.27
N SER A 177 7.88 -19.75 -11.50
CA SER A 177 6.42 -19.79 -11.54
C SER A 177 5.90 -20.64 -12.70
N GLY A 178 4.77 -21.31 -12.47
CA GLY A 178 4.08 -22.08 -13.50
C GLY A 178 3.55 -21.23 -14.66
N LYS A 179 3.11 -21.90 -15.73
CA LYS A 179 2.50 -21.22 -16.88
C LYS A 179 1.24 -20.46 -16.46
N GLY A 180 1.14 -19.19 -16.85
CA GLY A 180 -0.02 -18.36 -16.59
C GLY A 180 -0.09 -17.75 -15.19
N VAL A 181 0.89 -18.03 -14.33
CA VAL A 181 1.01 -17.42 -13.01
C VAL A 181 1.49 -15.98 -13.15
N THR A 182 0.77 -15.07 -12.52
CA THR A 182 1.01 -13.62 -12.49
C THR A 182 1.32 -13.15 -11.06
N PRO A 183 1.77 -11.90 -10.88
CA PRO A 183 1.92 -11.31 -9.54
C PRO A 183 0.66 -11.36 -8.67
N LYS A 184 -0.53 -11.28 -9.29
CA LYS A 184 -1.81 -11.40 -8.57
C LYS A 184 -1.98 -12.78 -7.96
N ASP A 185 -1.58 -13.83 -8.69
CA ASP A 185 -1.67 -15.22 -8.22
C ASP A 185 -0.71 -15.46 -7.05
N VAL A 186 0.49 -14.89 -7.10
CA VAL A 186 1.46 -14.95 -5.99
C VAL A 186 0.87 -14.30 -4.73
N ALA A 187 0.27 -13.10 -4.86
CA ALA A 187 -0.37 -12.43 -3.74
C ALA A 187 -1.56 -13.21 -3.17
N LEU A 188 -2.46 -13.71 -4.03
CA LEU A 188 -3.61 -14.51 -3.62
C LEU A 188 -3.20 -15.83 -2.96
N TYR A 189 -2.13 -16.47 -3.45
CA TYR A 189 -1.59 -17.67 -2.83
C TYR A 189 -1.07 -17.38 -1.42
N ILE A 190 -0.30 -16.30 -1.24
CA ILE A 190 0.18 -15.91 0.10
C ILE A 190 -1.01 -15.66 1.04
N ILE A 191 -2.03 -14.94 0.59
CA ILE A 191 -3.22 -14.64 1.39
C ILE A 191 -4.01 -15.91 1.72
N SER A 192 -4.16 -16.86 0.79
CA SER A 192 -4.86 -18.13 1.08
C SER A 192 -4.11 -19.00 2.09
N LYS A 193 -2.77 -18.89 2.16
CA LYS A 193 -1.97 -19.57 3.19
C LYS A 193 -1.98 -18.87 4.54
N LEU A 194 -2.17 -17.56 4.57
CA LEU A 194 -2.10 -16.75 5.79
C LEU A 194 -3.47 -16.36 6.34
N SER A 195 -4.55 -16.55 5.57
CA SER A 195 -5.87 -15.96 5.82
C SER A 195 -5.85 -14.43 5.88
N THR A 196 -7.00 -13.83 6.21
CA THR A 196 -7.16 -12.37 6.33
C THR A 196 -6.47 -11.74 7.55
N SER A 197 -5.82 -12.55 8.40
CA SER A 197 -5.23 -12.09 9.66
C SER A 197 -3.80 -12.60 9.92
N GLY A 198 -3.23 -13.40 9.02
CA GLY A 198 -1.95 -14.07 9.28
C GLY A 198 -0.73 -13.13 9.39
N ALA A 199 -0.88 -11.88 8.97
CA ALA A 199 0.13 -10.82 9.07
C ALA A 199 -0.32 -9.63 9.95
N THR A 200 -1.37 -9.76 10.76
CA THR A 200 -1.81 -8.70 11.67
C THR A 200 -0.70 -8.26 12.63
N GLY A 201 -0.45 -6.95 12.67
CA GLY A 201 0.60 -6.34 13.50
C GLY A 201 1.99 -6.33 12.88
N TYR A 202 2.16 -6.91 11.68
CA TYR A 202 3.43 -6.96 10.97
C TYR A 202 3.49 -5.96 9.82
N PHE A 203 4.69 -5.46 9.55
CA PHE A 203 5.08 -4.89 8.27
C PHE A 203 5.86 -5.97 7.50
N VAL A 204 5.46 -6.22 6.25
CA VAL A 204 5.93 -7.38 5.48
C VAL A 204 7.02 -6.98 4.50
N GLU A 205 8.16 -7.64 4.55
CA GLU A 205 9.20 -7.58 3.53
C GLU A 205 9.05 -8.79 2.59
N TYR A 206 8.78 -8.52 1.31
CA TYR A 206 8.73 -9.54 0.28
C TYR A 206 10.11 -9.71 -0.35
N ALA A 207 10.64 -10.93 -0.32
CA ALA A 207 12.00 -11.25 -0.77
C ALA A 207 12.04 -12.55 -1.59
N GLY A 208 13.09 -12.73 -2.39
CA GLY A 208 13.26 -13.90 -3.25
C GLY A 208 13.12 -13.59 -4.74
N ASP A 209 13.61 -14.51 -5.55
CA ASP A 209 13.80 -14.30 -7.00
C ASP A 209 12.50 -13.99 -7.74
N VAL A 210 11.34 -14.46 -7.24
CA VAL A 210 10.05 -14.19 -7.86
C VAL A 210 9.75 -12.70 -7.83
N PHE A 211 9.97 -12.01 -6.70
CA PHE A 211 9.72 -10.57 -6.60
C PHE A 211 10.79 -9.73 -7.29
N GLU A 212 12.05 -10.16 -7.24
CA GLU A 212 13.15 -9.53 -7.97
C GLU A 212 12.88 -9.51 -9.49
N ASN A 213 12.32 -10.59 -10.02
CA ASN A 213 12.00 -10.73 -11.44
C ASN A 213 10.65 -10.09 -11.86
N MET A 214 9.85 -9.54 -10.94
CA MET A 214 8.61 -8.83 -11.28
C MET A 214 8.88 -7.45 -11.90
N SER A 215 7.98 -7.00 -12.79
CA SER A 215 7.87 -5.59 -13.14
C SER A 215 7.43 -4.75 -11.93
N MET A 216 7.58 -3.43 -12.00
CA MET A 216 7.11 -2.55 -10.92
C MET A 216 5.61 -2.67 -10.67
N GLU A 217 4.79 -2.83 -11.71
CA GLU A 217 3.35 -3.03 -11.58
C GLU A 217 3.02 -4.36 -10.88
N GLY A 218 3.83 -5.40 -11.13
CA GLY A 218 3.74 -6.67 -10.42
C GLY A 218 4.04 -6.52 -8.93
N ARG A 219 5.12 -5.79 -8.60
CA ARG A 219 5.48 -5.47 -7.21
C ARG A 219 4.41 -4.64 -6.52
N MET A 220 3.85 -3.64 -7.21
CA MET A 220 2.73 -2.83 -6.75
C MET A 220 1.50 -3.70 -6.46
N THR A 221 1.19 -4.67 -7.32
CA THR A 221 0.08 -5.62 -7.11
C THR A 221 0.26 -6.43 -5.83
N VAL A 222 1.48 -6.93 -5.57
CA VAL A 222 1.79 -7.69 -4.35
C VAL A 222 1.65 -6.80 -3.11
N CYS A 223 2.30 -5.63 -3.11
CA CYS A 223 2.28 -4.74 -1.95
C CYS A 223 0.87 -4.17 -1.68
N ASN A 224 0.09 -3.88 -2.73
CA ASN A 224 -1.31 -3.46 -2.63
C ASN A 224 -2.13 -4.45 -1.77
N LEU A 225 -1.99 -5.74 -2.05
CA LEU A 225 -2.76 -6.79 -1.40
C LEU A 225 -2.22 -7.21 -0.01
N SER A 226 -1.16 -6.58 0.49
CA SER A 226 -0.64 -6.88 1.85
C SER A 226 -1.69 -6.71 2.93
N ILE A 227 -2.59 -5.73 2.75
CA ILE A 227 -3.64 -5.42 3.73
C ILE A 227 -4.69 -6.53 3.82
N GLU A 228 -4.85 -7.31 2.75
CA GLU A 228 -5.87 -8.37 2.67
C GLU A 228 -5.53 -9.59 3.52
N MET A 229 -4.29 -9.67 4.02
CA MET A 229 -3.85 -10.62 5.05
C MET A 229 -3.61 -9.94 6.42
N GLY A 230 -4.11 -8.72 6.58
CA GLY A 230 -4.08 -7.95 7.82
C GLY A 230 -2.77 -7.22 8.11
N ALA A 231 -1.81 -7.21 7.19
CA ALA A 231 -0.54 -6.51 7.38
C ALA A 231 -0.74 -5.00 7.50
N ARG A 232 0.15 -4.33 8.23
CA ARG A 232 0.21 -2.85 8.24
C ARG A 232 0.62 -2.27 6.90
N GLY A 233 1.43 -3.02 6.15
CA GLY A 233 1.92 -2.67 4.84
C GLY A 233 2.90 -3.74 4.36
N GLY A 234 3.33 -3.61 3.12
CA GLY A 234 4.31 -4.51 2.52
C GLY A 234 5.34 -3.72 1.74
N MET A 235 6.59 -4.19 1.71
CA MET A 235 7.67 -3.55 0.97
C MET A 235 8.57 -4.54 0.24
N ILE A 236 9.12 -4.07 -0.88
CA ILE A 236 10.12 -4.78 -1.69
C ILE A 236 11.35 -3.90 -1.78
N ALA A 237 12.54 -4.49 -1.67
CA ALA A 237 13.78 -3.74 -1.79
C ALA A 237 13.92 -3.14 -3.21
N PRO A 238 14.23 -1.84 -3.34
CA PRO A 238 14.42 -1.22 -4.64
C PRO A 238 15.67 -1.78 -5.33
N ASP A 239 15.55 -2.03 -6.63
CA ASP A 239 16.62 -2.50 -7.48
C ASP A 239 16.60 -1.77 -8.83
N GLN A 240 17.31 -2.30 -9.82
CA GLN A 240 17.39 -1.68 -11.15
C GLN A 240 16.02 -1.49 -11.80
N THR A 241 15.09 -2.44 -11.64
CA THR A 241 13.71 -2.33 -12.14
C THR A 241 12.99 -1.11 -11.53
N THR A 242 13.20 -0.88 -10.23
CA THR A 242 12.67 0.30 -9.54
C THR A 242 13.31 1.59 -10.06
N PHE A 243 14.63 1.61 -10.24
CA PHE A 243 15.34 2.80 -10.70
C PHE A 243 14.95 3.18 -12.13
N ASP A 244 14.85 2.20 -13.02
CA ASP A 244 14.46 2.41 -14.41
C ASP A 244 13.02 2.94 -14.52
N TYR A 245 12.12 2.45 -13.67
CA TYR A 245 10.74 2.93 -13.64
C TYR A 245 10.62 4.40 -13.23
N ILE A 246 11.43 4.87 -12.28
CA ILE A 246 11.40 6.25 -11.75
C ILE A 246 12.15 7.21 -12.68
N ASN A 247 13.16 6.74 -13.41
CA ASN A 247 14.00 7.60 -14.23
C ASN A 247 13.16 8.35 -15.29
N GLY A 248 13.36 9.67 -15.36
CA GLY A 248 12.66 10.53 -16.31
C GLY A 248 11.20 10.87 -15.94
N ARG A 249 10.65 10.38 -14.83
CA ARG A 249 9.32 10.80 -14.36
C ARG A 249 9.33 12.28 -14.00
N GLU A 250 8.18 12.94 -14.17
CA GLU A 250 8.09 14.40 -14.11
C GLU A 250 8.60 14.98 -12.79
N LEU A 251 8.17 14.39 -11.67
CA LEU A 251 8.47 14.83 -10.30
C LEU A 251 9.60 14.02 -9.64
N ALA A 252 10.22 13.09 -10.38
CA ALA A 252 11.42 12.42 -9.91
C ALA A 252 12.63 13.37 -9.89
N PRO A 253 13.64 13.11 -9.04
CA PRO A 253 14.88 13.88 -9.02
C PRO A 253 15.59 13.83 -10.38
N LYS A 254 16.33 14.89 -10.73
CA LYS A 254 17.03 15.03 -12.03
C LYS A 254 18.48 15.47 -11.81
N GLY A 255 19.35 15.14 -12.76
CA GLY A 255 20.76 15.55 -12.72
C GLY A 255 21.48 15.11 -11.44
N ALA A 256 22.17 16.03 -10.77
CA ALA A 256 22.93 15.72 -9.55
C ALA A 256 22.07 15.16 -8.40
N ASP A 257 20.80 15.59 -8.29
CA ASP A 257 19.89 15.06 -7.28
C ASP A 257 19.51 13.60 -7.58
N TRP A 258 19.39 13.24 -8.86
CA TRP A 258 19.18 11.85 -9.27
C TRP A 258 20.36 10.98 -8.86
N ASP A 259 21.58 11.40 -9.17
CA ASP A 259 22.79 10.63 -8.84
C ASP A 259 22.93 10.41 -7.33
N LYS A 260 22.65 11.45 -6.54
CA LYS A 260 22.65 11.38 -5.07
C LYS A 260 21.60 10.40 -4.56
N GLN A 261 20.37 10.48 -5.07
CA GLN A 261 19.28 9.62 -4.62
C GLN A 261 19.49 8.18 -5.06
N LEU A 262 19.96 7.94 -6.28
CA LEU A 262 20.30 6.61 -6.76
C LEU A 262 21.40 5.94 -5.91
N ALA A 263 22.42 6.70 -5.50
CA ALA A 263 23.44 6.21 -4.59
C ALA A 263 22.87 5.79 -3.23
N TYR A 264 21.94 6.59 -2.68
CA TYR A 264 21.22 6.25 -1.45
C TYR A 264 20.31 5.03 -1.64
N TRP A 265 19.50 4.99 -2.69
CA TRP A 265 18.56 3.90 -2.94
C TRP A 265 19.24 2.54 -3.09
N LYS A 266 20.45 2.50 -3.66
CA LYS A 266 21.27 1.27 -3.71
C LYS A 266 21.68 0.72 -2.34
N THR A 267 21.57 1.51 -1.28
CA THR A 267 21.81 1.08 0.10
C THR A 267 20.56 0.51 0.79
N LEU A 268 19.38 0.72 0.20
CA LEU A 268 18.09 0.30 0.72
C LEU A 268 17.83 -1.17 0.40
N LYS A 269 18.45 -2.04 1.17
CA LYS A 269 18.18 -3.49 1.20
C LYS A 269 18.45 -4.02 2.58
N THR A 270 17.81 -5.12 2.96
CA THR A 270 18.12 -5.76 4.24
C THR A 270 19.57 -6.25 4.29
N ASP A 271 20.26 -5.98 5.40
CA ASP A 271 21.60 -6.48 5.62
C ASP A 271 21.57 -7.99 5.92
N ALA A 272 22.60 -8.71 5.49
CA ALA A 272 22.74 -10.13 5.80
C ALA A 272 22.80 -10.33 7.33
N GLY A 273 22.03 -11.30 7.84
CA GLY A 273 21.94 -11.58 9.27
C GLY A 273 21.02 -10.64 10.07
N SER A 274 20.15 -9.88 9.39
CA SER A 274 19.09 -9.11 10.07
C SER A 274 17.95 -10.02 10.55
N ASP A 275 17.48 -9.79 11.76
CA ASP A 275 16.41 -10.56 12.38
C ASP A 275 15.01 -10.08 11.97
N PHE A 276 14.11 -11.04 11.76
CA PHE A 276 12.68 -10.84 11.56
C PHE A 276 11.91 -11.54 12.68
N ASP A 277 10.80 -10.93 13.10
CA ASP A 277 9.92 -11.52 14.11
C ASP A 277 9.20 -12.76 13.58
N LYS A 278 9.00 -12.85 12.25
CA LYS A 278 8.46 -14.03 11.57
C LYS A 278 8.99 -14.15 10.14
N GLU A 279 9.37 -15.35 9.73
CA GLU A 279 9.78 -15.64 8.35
C GLU A 279 8.99 -16.82 7.78
N ILE A 280 8.57 -16.68 6.53
CA ILE A 280 7.79 -17.70 5.81
C ILE A 280 8.42 -17.86 4.43
N THR A 281 8.49 -19.09 3.94
CA THR A 281 9.04 -19.40 2.61
C THR A 281 8.07 -20.24 1.81
N PHE A 282 7.82 -19.84 0.56
CA PHE A 282 7.04 -20.58 -0.42
C PHE A 282 7.89 -20.90 -1.66
N LEU A 283 7.52 -21.98 -2.35
CA LEU A 283 8.08 -22.31 -3.66
C LEU A 283 7.16 -21.78 -4.74
N ALA A 284 7.73 -21.11 -5.74
CA ALA A 284 6.98 -20.59 -6.89
C ALA A 284 6.26 -21.70 -7.68
N SER A 285 6.80 -22.93 -7.64
CA SER A 285 6.23 -24.11 -8.27
C SER A 285 4.92 -24.59 -7.63
N ASP A 286 4.64 -24.18 -6.40
CA ASP A 286 3.39 -24.52 -5.69
C ASP A 286 2.25 -23.56 -6.04
N ILE A 287 2.57 -22.49 -6.78
CA ILE A 287 1.64 -21.45 -7.19
C ILE A 287 1.15 -21.78 -8.60
N GLU A 288 -0.16 -21.88 -8.73
CA GLU A 288 -0.88 -21.97 -10.01
C GLU A 288 -1.76 -20.72 -10.17
N PRO A 289 -2.40 -20.48 -11.33
CA PRO A 289 -3.36 -19.38 -11.45
C PRO A 289 -4.44 -19.50 -10.36
N MET A 290 -4.74 -18.40 -9.68
CA MET A 290 -5.55 -18.35 -8.47
C MET A 290 -6.88 -17.64 -8.72
N ILE A 291 -7.90 -18.04 -7.95
CA ILE A 291 -9.19 -17.39 -7.90
C ILE A 291 -9.70 -17.36 -6.45
N THR A 292 -10.47 -16.33 -6.10
CA THR A 292 -11.21 -16.29 -4.84
C THR A 292 -12.63 -16.78 -5.05
N TYR A 293 -13.07 -17.73 -4.22
CA TYR A 293 -14.38 -18.38 -4.34
C TYR A 293 -15.40 -17.90 -3.30
N GLY A 294 -15.00 -16.97 -2.43
CA GLY A 294 -15.81 -16.49 -1.32
C GLY A 294 -15.82 -14.98 -1.15
N THR A 295 -16.33 -14.54 0.00
CA THR A 295 -16.54 -13.10 0.31
C THR A 295 -15.37 -12.46 1.06
N ASN A 296 -14.26 -13.17 1.23
CA ASN A 296 -13.03 -12.59 1.75
C ASN A 296 -11.81 -13.11 0.97
N PRO A 297 -10.72 -12.32 0.89
CA PRO A 297 -9.54 -12.68 0.10
C PRO A 297 -8.80 -13.95 0.55
N GLY A 298 -8.97 -14.37 1.81
CA GLY A 298 -8.43 -15.63 2.33
C GLY A 298 -9.05 -16.87 1.71
N MET A 299 -10.26 -16.74 1.13
CA MET A 299 -10.96 -17.81 0.41
C MET A 299 -10.43 -17.92 -1.02
N GLY A 300 -9.13 -18.16 -1.16
CA GLY A 300 -8.42 -18.31 -2.43
C GLY A 300 -8.04 -19.76 -2.70
N MET A 301 -8.14 -20.19 -3.95
CA MET A 301 -7.70 -21.51 -4.41
C MET A 301 -7.12 -21.45 -5.81
N GLY A 302 -6.37 -22.48 -6.20
CA GLY A 302 -5.93 -22.64 -7.58
C GLY A 302 -7.11 -22.98 -8.49
N ILE A 303 -7.10 -22.48 -9.73
CA ILE A 303 -8.20 -22.73 -10.69
C ILE A 303 -8.38 -24.21 -11.06
N SER A 304 -7.40 -25.07 -10.78
CA SER A 304 -7.51 -26.52 -11.01
C SER A 304 -8.21 -27.27 -9.86
N ARG A 305 -8.60 -26.56 -8.80
CA ARG A 305 -9.14 -27.13 -7.56
C ARG A 305 -10.65 -26.92 -7.49
N ASN A 306 -11.28 -27.79 -6.71
CA ASN A 306 -12.68 -27.65 -6.34
C ASN A 306 -12.79 -26.81 -5.06
N ILE A 307 -13.94 -26.14 -4.89
CA ILE A 307 -14.26 -25.40 -3.66
C ILE A 307 -14.17 -26.36 -2.46
N PRO A 308 -13.40 -26.04 -1.40
CA PRO A 308 -13.19 -26.94 -0.27
C PRO A 308 -14.47 -27.21 0.52
N GLN A 309 -14.49 -28.31 1.29
CA GLN A 309 -15.60 -28.58 2.20
C GLN A 309 -15.40 -27.84 3.53
N ALA A 310 -16.48 -27.45 4.21
CA ALA A 310 -16.39 -26.75 5.49
C ALA A 310 -15.59 -27.52 6.56
N LYS A 311 -15.61 -28.86 6.50
CA LYS A 311 -14.87 -29.73 7.44
C LYS A 311 -13.35 -29.65 7.27
N ASP A 312 -12.86 -29.18 6.12
CA ASP A 312 -11.44 -29.14 5.76
C ASP A 312 -10.83 -27.76 5.99
N LEU A 313 -11.63 -26.79 6.47
CA LEU A 313 -11.22 -25.41 6.71
C LEU A 313 -11.19 -25.09 8.20
N GLU A 314 -10.21 -24.29 8.59
CA GLU A 314 -10.21 -23.62 9.88
C GLU A 314 -11.15 -22.41 9.84
N GLY A 315 -12.20 -22.40 10.66
CA GLY A 315 -13.17 -21.30 10.72
C GLY A 315 -14.58 -21.74 11.09
N GLY A 316 -15.50 -20.77 11.14
CA GLY A 316 -16.91 -21.04 11.44
C GLY A 316 -17.64 -21.60 10.22
N ALA A 317 -18.12 -22.85 10.28
CA ALA A 317 -18.92 -23.45 9.21
C ALA A 317 -20.12 -22.58 8.78
N SER A 318 -20.71 -21.83 9.72
CA SER A 318 -21.82 -20.91 9.42
C SER A 318 -21.40 -19.68 8.59
N SER A 319 -20.22 -19.10 8.84
CA SER A 319 -19.73 -17.97 8.03
C SER A 319 -19.34 -18.46 6.63
N TYR A 320 -18.74 -19.64 6.55
CA TYR A 320 -18.40 -20.28 5.27
C TYR A 320 -19.63 -20.51 4.40
N ALA A 321 -20.69 -21.11 4.96
CA ALA A 321 -21.95 -21.35 4.26
C ALA A 321 -22.58 -20.05 3.75
N LYS A 322 -22.55 -18.97 4.55
CA LYS A 322 -23.05 -17.64 4.13
C LYS A 322 -22.23 -17.05 2.98
N SER A 323 -20.92 -17.24 3.00
CA SER A 323 -20.05 -16.78 1.91
C SER A 323 -20.37 -17.51 0.60
N LEU A 324 -20.57 -18.83 0.65
CA LEU A 324 -20.94 -19.60 -0.54
C LEU A 324 -22.34 -19.25 -1.06
N ASP A 325 -23.33 -19.09 -0.17
CA ASP A 325 -24.69 -18.65 -0.52
C ASP A 325 -24.70 -17.27 -1.20
N TYR A 326 -23.92 -16.31 -0.68
CA TYR A 326 -23.76 -15.00 -1.31
C TYR A 326 -23.14 -15.08 -2.70
N MET A 327 -22.13 -15.96 -2.88
CA MET A 327 -21.44 -16.14 -4.16
C MET A 327 -22.22 -17.00 -5.16
N GLY A 328 -23.23 -17.75 -4.69
CA GLY A 328 -24.01 -18.68 -5.51
C GLY A 328 -23.26 -19.98 -5.83
N PHE A 329 -22.44 -20.49 -4.91
CA PHE A 329 -21.65 -21.71 -5.06
C PHE A 329 -22.02 -22.78 -4.01
N GLU A 330 -21.67 -24.03 -4.29
CA GLU A 330 -21.73 -25.17 -3.37
C GLU A 330 -20.34 -25.75 -3.05
N GLU A 331 -20.26 -26.56 -1.98
CA GLU A 331 -19.03 -27.28 -1.66
C GLU A 331 -18.67 -28.30 -2.76
N ASN A 332 -17.38 -28.43 -3.07
CA ASN A 332 -16.83 -29.24 -4.15
C ASN A 332 -17.18 -28.80 -5.59
N ASP A 333 -17.81 -27.64 -5.79
CA ASP A 333 -17.98 -27.08 -7.14
C ASP A 333 -16.62 -26.92 -7.83
N SER A 334 -16.59 -27.23 -9.13
CA SER A 334 -15.48 -26.87 -10.02
C SER A 334 -15.74 -25.48 -10.61
N MET A 335 -14.77 -24.58 -10.52
CA MET A 335 -14.83 -23.23 -11.11
C MET A 335 -14.06 -23.12 -12.42
#